data_AF-A0A921S0Y1-F1
#
_entry.id   AF-A0A921S0Y1-F1
#
_cell.length_a   1.000
_cell.length_b   1.000
_cell.length_c   1.000
_cell.angle_alpha   90.00
_cell.angle_beta   90.00
_cell.angle_gamma   90.00
#
_symmetry.space_group_name_H-M   'P 1'
#
loop_
_entity.id
_entity.type
_entity.pdbx_description
1 polymer ?
#
loop_
_entity_poly.entity_id
_entity_poly.type
_entity_poly.pdbx_seq_one_letter_code
_entity_poly.pdbx_strand_id
1 'polypeptide(L)'
;MVYKLSIAAACALTWPPDRIVIQVLDDSTDPIIKELVELECQDWATKKINIKYEVRDNRKGYKAGALKKGMEHIYAKQCDFVAIFDADFQPEPDFLLKTIPFLVHNPKIALVQARWEFVNYDVCLMTRIQKMSLDYHFKVEQESGSFVYSFFGFNGTAGVWRVSAINQSGGWKDRTTVEDMDLAVRAGLKGWEFLYVGDIRVKSELPSTFKAYRHQQHRWTCGAANLFRKMAWEIITNKHSFMGAGLYSHCNYMYERHKKSWVSPSDALLDSVRECYVHAPHACCCNWFT
;
A
#
# COMPACT_ATOMS: atom_id res chain seq x y z
N MET A 1 4.33 -14.44 16.53
CA MET A 1 4.66 -13.04 16.18
C MET A 1 4.19 -12.80 14.76
N VAL A 2 3.72 -11.59 14.45
CA VAL A 2 3.04 -11.25 13.19
C VAL A 2 3.90 -11.60 11.95
N TYR A 3 5.21 -11.34 11.99
CA TYR A 3 6.13 -11.64 10.88
C TYR A 3 6.18 -13.12 10.47
N LYS A 4 6.03 -14.07 11.43
CA LYS A 4 6.05 -15.51 11.10
C LYS A 4 4.84 -15.89 10.24
N LEU A 5 3.68 -15.30 10.53
CA LEU A 5 2.44 -15.58 9.80
C LEU A 5 2.51 -15.04 8.37
N SER A 6 2.99 -13.81 8.19
CA SER A 6 3.10 -13.19 6.87
C SER A 6 4.18 -13.82 6.00
N ILE A 7 5.36 -14.12 6.55
CA ILE A 7 6.42 -14.84 5.81
C ILE A 7 5.93 -16.24 5.41
N ALA A 8 5.29 -16.97 6.33
CA ALA A 8 4.74 -18.28 6.02
C ALA A 8 3.66 -18.21 4.94
N ALA A 9 2.76 -17.24 5.00
CA ALA A 9 1.72 -17.04 3.99
C ALA A 9 2.31 -16.70 2.61
N ALA A 10 3.33 -15.84 2.56
CA ALA A 10 4.04 -15.52 1.32
C ALA A 10 4.78 -16.75 0.74
N CYS A 11 5.43 -17.54 1.60
CA CYS A 11 6.11 -18.77 1.18
C CYS A 11 5.15 -19.90 0.75
N ALA A 12 3.88 -19.84 1.19
CA ALA A 12 2.84 -20.79 0.83
C ALA A 12 2.13 -20.46 -0.49
N LEU A 13 2.48 -19.35 -1.15
CA LEU A 13 1.90 -18.98 -2.44
C LEU A 13 2.16 -20.07 -3.48
N THR A 14 1.10 -20.49 -4.15
CA THR A 14 1.15 -21.51 -5.19
C THR A 14 1.56 -20.88 -6.52
N TRP A 15 2.81 -21.09 -6.90
CA TRP A 15 3.38 -20.66 -8.18
C TRP A 15 4.56 -21.58 -8.55
N PRO A 16 4.94 -21.72 -9.84
CA PRO A 16 6.13 -22.48 -10.21
C PRO A 16 7.37 -22.00 -9.43
N PRO A 17 8.07 -22.90 -8.69
CA PRO A 17 9.19 -22.52 -7.81
C PRO A 17 10.36 -21.82 -8.52
N ASP A 18 10.55 -22.08 -9.81
CA ASP A 18 11.53 -21.44 -10.69
C ASP A 18 11.12 -20.03 -11.14
N ARG A 19 9.88 -19.60 -10.86
CA ARG A 19 9.28 -18.34 -11.32
C ARG A 19 8.75 -17.47 -10.20
N ILE A 20 9.10 -17.79 -8.96
CA ILE A 20 8.77 -16.99 -7.78
C ILE A 20 10.03 -16.70 -6.96
N VAL A 21 10.11 -15.47 -6.48
CA VAL A 21 11.12 -15.04 -5.51
C VAL A 21 10.36 -14.34 -4.39
N ILE A 22 10.53 -14.80 -3.16
CA ILE A 22 10.02 -14.12 -1.97
C ILE A 22 11.12 -13.20 -1.45
N GLN A 23 10.82 -11.91 -1.31
CA GLN A 23 11.77 -10.93 -0.79
C GLN A 23 11.22 -10.35 0.51
N VAL A 24 11.96 -10.50 1.60
CA VAL A 24 11.67 -9.90 2.89
C VAL A 24 12.56 -8.67 3.05
N LEU A 25 11.94 -7.49 3.03
CA LEU A 25 12.61 -6.20 3.16
C LEU A 25 12.52 -5.74 4.62
N ASP A 26 13.60 -5.90 5.38
CA ASP A 26 13.60 -5.61 6.82
C ASP A 26 14.28 -4.27 7.15
N ASP A 27 13.46 -3.37 7.69
CA ASP A 27 13.82 -2.03 8.13
C ASP A 27 13.82 -1.89 9.67
N SER A 28 13.76 -3.01 10.39
CA SER A 28 13.79 -3.04 11.85
C SER A 28 15.06 -2.36 12.39
N THR A 29 14.95 -1.72 13.56
CA THR A 29 16.12 -1.17 14.27
C THR A 29 16.51 -2.01 15.48
N ASP A 30 15.63 -2.91 15.91
CA ASP A 30 15.87 -3.82 17.02
C ASP A 30 16.69 -5.04 16.53
N PRO A 31 17.91 -5.25 17.05
CA PRO A 31 18.76 -6.37 16.66
C PRO A 31 18.10 -7.74 16.89
N ILE A 32 17.30 -7.88 17.97
CA ILE A 32 16.63 -9.14 18.30
C ILE A 32 15.58 -9.46 17.25
N ILE A 33 14.81 -8.46 16.82
CA ILE A 33 13.80 -8.64 15.78
C ILE A 33 14.45 -9.00 14.44
N LYS A 34 15.56 -8.36 14.07
CA LYS A 34 16.30 -8.70 12.86
C LYS A 34 16.77 -10.15 12.86
N GLU A 35 17.40 -10.58 13.94
CA GLU A 35 17.88 -11.96 14.09
C GLU A 35 16.73 -12.96 13.97
N LEU A 36 15.59 -12.68 14.60
CA LEU A 36 14.42 -13.54 14.53
C LEU A 36 13.81 -13.65 13.11
N VAL A 37 13.77 -12.53 12.37
CA VAL A 37 13.27 -12.51 10.99
C VAL A 37 14.25 -13.21 10.05
N GLU A 38 15.55 -12.99 10.24
CA GLU A 38 16.61 -13.65 9.47
C GLU A 38 16.57 -15.17 9.67
N LEU A 39 16.47 -15.65 10.90
CA LEU A 39 16.35 -17.07 11.23
C LEU A 39 15.11 -17.71 10.58
N GLU A 40 13.96 -17.04 10.62
CA GLU A 40 12.75 -17.52 9.94
C GLU A 40 12.97 -17.62 8.43
N CYS A 41 13.63 -16.64 7.80
CA CYS A 41 13.96 -16.70 6.38
C CYS A 41 14.92 -17.85 6.06
N GLN A 42 15.92 -18.09 6.91
CA GLN A 42 16.85 -19.21 6.77
C GLN A 42 16.13 -20.56 6.86
N ASP A 43 15.20 -20.72 7.80
CA ASP A 43 14.38 -21.93 7.94
C ASP A 43 13.58 -22.21 6.66
N TRP A 44 12.98 -21.20 6.04
CA TRP A 44 12.29 -21.36 4.75
C TRP A 44 13.25 -21.65 3.59
N ALA A 45 14.45 -21.08 3.60
CA ALA A 45 15.48 -21.38 2.61
C ALA A 45 15.92 -22.85 2.67
N THR A 46 16.01 -23.46 3.88
CA THR A 46 16.32 -24.91 4.01
C THR A 46 15.28 -25.82 3.35
N LYS A 47 14.03 -25.34 3.27
CA LYS A 47 12.91 -26.03 2.59
C LYS A 47 12.93 -25.83 1.07
N LYS A 48 14.02 -25.29 0.51
CA LYS A 48 14.21 -24.98 -0.92
C LYS A 48 13.21 -23.93 -1.46
N ILE A 49 12.65 -23.09 -0.60
CA ILE A 49 11.88 -21.93 -1.03
C ILE A 49 12.87 -20.82 -1.43
N ASN A 50 12.61 -20.18 -2.58
CA ASN A 50 13.43 -19.09 -3.08
C ASN A 50 13.10 -17.79 -2.34
N ILE A 51 13.60 -17.68 -1.10
CA ILE A 51 13.44 -16.51 -0.24
C ILE A 51 14.76 -15.72 -0.11
N LYS A 52 14.64 -14.40 -0.08
CA LYS A 52 15.75 -13.44 0.08
C LYS A 52 15.43 -12.51 1.24
N TYR A 53 16.34 -12.45 2.21
CA TYR A 53 16.29 -11.51 3.31
C TYR A 53 17.21 -10.33 2.98
N GLU A 54 16.65 -9.12 2.92
CA GLU A 54 17.37 -7.92 2.52
C GLU A 54 17.22 -6.84 3.58
N VAL A 55 18.35 -6.28 3.99
CA VAL A 55 18.44 -5.22 5.01
C VAL A 55 19.12 -3.98 4.40
N ARG A 56 18.88 -2.82 5.01
CA ARG A 56 19.60 -1.59 4.65
C ARG A 56 20.08 -0.83 5.88
N ASP A 57 21.16 -0.08 5.66
CA ASP A 57 21.86 0.66 6.71
C ASP A 57 21.15 1.97 7.11
N ASN A 58 20.22 2.45 6.28
CA ASN A 58 19.46 3.66 6.55
C ASN A 58 17.98 3.46 6.24
N ARG A 59 17.11 4.09 7.04
CA ARG A 59 15.65 4.08 6.85
C ARG A 59 15.15 5.25 6.00
N LYS A 60 16.00 5.81 5.13
CA LYS A 60 15.64 6.98 4.32
C LYS A 60 14.49 6.63 3.38
N GLY A 61 13.40 7.39 3.44
CA GLY A 61 12.22 7.13 2.62
C GLY A 61 11.40 5.90 3.04
N TYR A 62 11.68 5.31 4.21
CA TYR A 62 10.86 4.26 4.84
C TYR A 62 10.47 3.16 3.83
N LYS A 63 9.19 2.76 3.79
CA LYS A 63 8.65 1.74 2.88
C LYS A 63 9.00 2.00 1.41
N ALA A 64 8.86 3.23 0.93
CA ALA A 64 9.25 3.61 -0.43
C ALA A 64 10.73 3.33 -0.73
N GLY A 65 11.60 3.68 0.21
CA GLY A 65 13.05 3.47 0.11
C GLY A 65 13.43 1.99 0.17
N ALA A 66 12.77 1.21 1.03
CA ALA A 66 12.95 -0.24 1.11
C ALA A 66 12.53 -0.92 -0.19
N LEU A 67 11.32 -0.61 -0.70
CA LEU A 67 10.82 -1.12 -1.98
C LEU A 67 11.73 -0.73 -3.15
N LYS A 68 12.22 0.52 -3.17
CA LYS A 68 13.17 0.97 -4.19
C LYS A 68 14.44 0.13 -4.19
N LYS A 69 15.08 -0.04 -3.02
CA LYS A 69 16.29 -0.86 -2.89
C LYS A 69 16.02 -2.32 -3.25
N GLY A 70 14.88 -2.87 -2.82
CA GLY A 70 14.45 -4.23 -3.15
C GLY A 70 14.35 -4.48 -4.66
N MET A 71 13.85 -3.50 -5.42
CA MET A 71 13.75 -3.56 -6.88
C MET A 71 15.09 -3.35 -7.60
N GLU A 72 16.17 -2.95 -6.92
CA GLU A 72 17.49 -2.76 -7.54
C GLU A 72 18.24 -4.10 -7.71
N HIS A 73 17.86 -5.14 -6.97
CA HIS A 73 18.46 -6.47 -7.06
C HIS A 73 18.26 -7.11 -8.44
N ILE A 74 19.26 -7.90 -8.87
CA ILE A 74 19.27 -8.53 -10.20
C ILE A 74 18.06 -9.46 -10.38
N TYR A 75 17.74 -10.27 -9.38
CA TYR A 75 16.59 -11.18 -9.43
C TYR A 75 15.26 -10.41 -9.52
N ALA A 76 15.11 -9.29 -8.83
CA ALA A 76 13.89 -8.49 -8.86
C ALA A 76 13.68 -7.82 -10.23
N LYS A 77 14.77 -7.42 -10.89
CA LYS A 77 14.74 -6.87 -12.26
C LYS A 77 14.36 -7.89 -13.33
N GLN A 78 14.50 -9.18 -13.04
CA GLN A 78 14.10 -10.27 -13.93
C GLN A 78 12.61 -10.62 -13.81
N CYS A 79 11.93 -10.12 -12.76
CA CYS A 79 10.50 -10.37 -12.56
C CYS A 79 9.65 -9.45 -13.44
N ASP A 80 8.60 -10.00 -14.07
CA ASP A 80 7.60 -9.23 -14.81
C ASP A 80 6.56 -8.56 -13.90
N PHE A 81 6.30 -9.20 -12.76
CA PHE A 81 5.28 -8.80 -11.79
C PHE A 81 5.87 -8.76 -10.38
N VAL A 82 5.34 -7.88 -9.53
CA VAL A 82 5.68 -7.78 -8.11
C VAL A 82 4.41 -7.71 -7.28
N ALA A 83 4.25 -8.66 -6.36
CA ALA A 83 3.20 -8.65 -5.36
C ALA A 83 3.73 -8.00 -4.08
N ILE A 84 2.96 -7.09 -3.48
CA ILE A 84 3.38 -6.34 -2.29
C ILE A 84 2.45 -6.67 -1.13
N PHE A 85 3.04 -7.10 -0.01
CA PHE A 85 2.34 -7.38 1.23
C PHE A 85 3.04 -6.68 2.40
N ASP A 86 2.25 -5.99 3.22
CA ASP A 86 2.72 -5.50 4.52
C ASP A 86 2.91 -6.68 5.49
N ALA A 87 3.69 -6.46 6.54
CA ALA A 87 4.12 -7.52 7.46
C ALA A 87 2.97 -8.17 8.25
N ASP A 88 1.79 -7.55 8.27
CA ASP A 88 0.55 -8.03 8.90
C ASP A 88 -0.44 -8.67 7.92
N PHE A 89 -0.09 -8.77 6.63
CA PHE A 89 -0.95 -9.35 5.61
C PHE A 89 -0.63 -10.83 5.37
N GLN A 90 -1.70 -11.61 5.21
CA GLN A 90 -1.65 -13.05 4.99
C GLN A 90 -2.44 -13.39 3.72
N PRO A 91 -1.77 -13.47 2.55
CA PRO A 91 -2.43 -13.90 1.32
C PRO A 91 -2.78 -15.39 1.36
N GLU A 92 -3.88 -15.75 0.70
CA GLU A 92 -4.24 -17.15 0.47
C GLU A 92 -3.29 -17.78 -0.57
N PRO A 93 -3.03 -19.11 -0.51
CA PRO A 93 -2.10 -19.78 -1.41
C PRO A 93 -2.37 -19.55 -2.91
N ASP A 94 -3.64 -19.40 -3.29
CA ASP A 94 -4.06 -19.21 -4.68
C ASP A 94 -4.08 -17.75 -5.15
N PHE A 95 -3.59 -16.80 -4.33
CA PHE A 95 -3.62 -15.36 -4.62
C PHE A 95 -2.99 -15.02 -5.97
N LEU A 96 -1.79 -15.54 -6.28
CA LEU A 96 -1.11 -15.27 -7.54
C LEU A 96 -1.84 -15.89 -8.74
N LEU A 97 -2.40 -17.09 -8.57
CA LEU A 97 -3.20 -17.77 -9.60
C LEU A 97 -4.46 -16.99 -9.95
N LYS A 98 -5.05 -16.28 -8.99
CA LYS A 98 -6.26 -15.46 -9.20
C LYS A 98 -5.96 -14.05 -9.71
N THR A 99 -4.78 -13.49 -9.44
CA THR A 99 -4.44 -12.09 -9.78
C THR A 99 -3.65 -11.95 -11.08
N ILE A 100 -2.64 -12.79 -11.31
CA ILE A 100 -1.74 -12.68 -12.46
C ILE A 100 -2.46 -12.82 -13.83
N PRO A 101 -3.48 -13.70 -14.01
CA PRO A 101 -4.15 -13.82 -15.31
C PRO A 101 -4.72 -12.51 -15.85
N PHE A 102 -5.25 -11.63 -14.99
CA PHE A 102 -5.75 -10.32 -15.41
C PHE A 102 -4.65 -9.45 -16.05
N LEU A 103 -3.44 -9.47 -15.47
CA LEU A 103 -2.28 -8.75 -16.00
C LEU A 103 -1.75 -9.39 -17.29
N VAL A 104 -1.79 -10.72 -17.40
CA VAL A 104 -1.33 -11.41 -18.61
C VAL A 104 -2.29 -11.17 -19.78
N HIS A 105 -3.61 -11.22 -19.54
CA HIS A 105 -4.61 -11.06 -20.58
C HIS A 105 -4.79 -9.61 -21.05
N ASN A 106 -4.56 -8.62 -20.19
CA ASN A 106 -4.63 -7.21 -20.58
C ASN A 106 -3.29 -6.49 -20.32
N PRO A 107 -2.51 -6.18 -21.37
CA PRO A 107 -1.23 -5.51 -21.23
C PRO A 107 -1.35 -4.05 -20.76
N LYS A 108 -2.54 -3.43 -20.80
CA LYS A 108 -2.77 -2.07 -20.29
C LYS A 108 -2.92 -2.00 -18.78
N ILE A 109 -3.18 -3.13 -18.12
CA ILE A 109 -3.32 -3.16 -16.67
C ILE A 109 -1.93 -3.11 -16.04
N ALA A 110 -1.72 -2.11 -15.18
CA ALA A 110 -0.52 -1.96 -14.37
C ALA A 110 -0.65 -2.59 -12.99
N LEU A 111 -1.86 -2.56 -12.41
CA LEU A 111 -2.11 -2.95 -11.03
C LEU A 111 -3.40 -3.76 -10.94
N VAL A 112 -3.33 -4.89 -10.24
CA VAL A 112 -4.48 -5.62 -9.72
C VAL A 112 -4.49 -5.51 -8.20
N GLN A 113 -5.53 -4.92 -7.62
CA GLN A 113 -5.72 -4.79 -6.18
C GLN A 113 -6.75 -5.80 -5.68
N ALA A 114 -6.38 -6.56 -4.65
CA ALA A 114 -7.30 -7.42 -3.92
C ALA A 114 -7.92 -6.70 -2.72
N ARG A 115 -9.02 -7.25 -2.22
CA ARG A 115 -9.73 -6.73 -1.04
C ARG A 115 -9.02 -7.12 0.25
N TRP A 116 -9.02 -6.20 1.21
CA TRP A 116 -8.57 -6.49 2.57
C TRP A 116 -9.70 -7.13 3.38
N GLU A 117 -9.37 -8.22 4.08
CA GLU A 117 -10.28 -8.91 4.98
C GLU A 117 -9.74 -8.83 6.41
N PHE A 118 -10.42 -8.09 7.26
CA PHE A 118 -9.99 -7.88 8.64
C PHE A 118 -10.39 -9.07 9.51
N VAL A 119 -9.42 -9.69 10.19
CA VAL A 119 -9.65 -10.89 11.02
C VAL A 119 -10.07 -10.57 12.46
N ASN A 120 -9.67 -9.41 12.99
CA ASN A 120 -9.90 -8.99 14.39
C ASN A 120 -11.01 -7.94 14.53
N TYR A 121 -11.98 -7.94 13.62
CA TYR A 121 -13.00 -6.89 13.57
C TYR A 121 -13.99 -6.94 14.74
N ASP A 122 -14.17 -8.09 15.35
CA ASP A 122 -15.15 -8.36 16.40
C ASP A 122 -14.65 -8.03 17.83
N VAL A 123 -13.35 -7.75 17.98
CA VAL A 123 -12.66 -7.50 19.27
C VAL A 123 -13.25 -6.32 20.05
N CYS A 124 -13.58 -5.20 19.38
CA CYS A 124 -14.22 -4.06 20.06
C CYS A 124 -15.11 -3.24 19.11
N LEU A 125 -15.89 -2.31 19.66
CA LEU A 125 -16.75 -1.44 18.85
C LEU A 125 -15.95 -0.62 17.83
N MET A 126 -14.74 -0.19 18.20
CA MET A 126 -13.86 0.57 17.32
C MET A 126 -13.44 -0.25 16.08
N THR A 127 -13.06 -1.51 16.24
CA THR A 127 -12.68 -2.38 15.09
C THR A 127 -13.88 -2.69 14.20
N ARG A 128 -15.10 -2.77 14.76
CA ARG A 128 -16.34 -2.92 13.97
C ARG A 128 -16.63 -1.68 13.12
N ILE A 129 -16.50 -0.48 13.69
CA ILE A 129 -16.68 0.78 12.96
C ILE A 129 -15.60 0.94 11.87
N GLN A 130 -14.35 0.63 12.18
CA GLN A 130 -13.25 0.64 11.20
C GLN A 130 -13.55 -0.28 10.02
N LYS A 131 -14.01 -1.52 10.28
CA LYS A 131 -14.42 -2.46 9.24
C LYS A 131 -15.52 -1.89 8.36
N MET A 132 -16.58 -1.33 8.93
CA MET A 132 -17.67 -0.74 8.15
C MET A 132 -17.17 0.39 7.24
N SER A 133 -16.32 1.28 7.77
CA SER A 133 -15.74 2.39 6.99
C SER A 133 -14.84 1.89 5.86
N LEU A 134 -14.01 0.90 6.11
CA LEU A 134 -13.08 0.34 5.12
C LEU A 134 -13.83 -0.51 4.07
N ASP A 135 -14.83 -1.28 4.48
CA ASP A 135 -15.69 -2.03 3.57
C ASP A 135 -16.44 -1.10 2.61
N TYR A 136 -16.93 0.05 3.08
CA TYR A 136 -17.52 1.08 2.22
C TYR A 136 -16.51 1.62 1.21
N HIS A 137 -15.31 2.02 1.66
CA HIS A 137 -14.26 2.54 0.79
C HIS A 137 -13.88 1.53 -0.32
N PHE A 138 -13.68 0.26 0.05
CA PHE A 138 -13.32 -0.77 -0.91
C PHE A 138 -14.45 -1.13 -1.89
N LYS A 139 -15.65 -1.42 -1.37
CA LYS A 139 -16.76 -1.89 -2.19
C LYS A 139 -17.41 -0.79 -3.04
N VAL A 140 -17.39 0.45 -2.55
CA VAL A 140 -18.03 1.56 -3.27
C VAL A 140 -16.99 2.33 -4.05
N GLU A 141 -15.94 2.85 -3.42
CA GLU A 141 -15.04 3.80 -4.10
C GLU A 141 -14.00 3.11 -5.00
N GLN A 142 -13.42 1.98 -4.58
CA GLN A 142 -12.41 1.30 -5.41
C GLN A 142 -13.05 0.48 -6.52
N GLU A 143 -14.13 -0.24 -6.22
CA GLU A 143 -14.86 -1.00 -7.23
C GLU A 143 -15.47 -0.07 -8.29
N SER A 144 -16.09 1.05 -7.89
CA SER A 144 -16.58 2.04 -8.85
C SER A 144 -15.46 2.77 -9.59
N GLY A 145 -14.36 3.13 -8.92
CA GLY A 145 -13.21 3.77 -9.55
C GLY A 145 -12.57 2.88 -10.63
N SER A 146 -12.40 1.59 -10.31
CA SER A 146 -11.93 0.59 -11.26
C SER A 146 -12.88 0.39 -12.44
N PHE A 147 -14.19 0.37 -12.20
CA PHE A 147 -15.17 0.13 -13.26
C PHE A 147 -15.38 1.36 -14.17
N VAL A 148 -15.50 2.56 -13.58
CA VAL A 148 -15.86 3.79 -14.29
C VAL A 148 -14.63 4.46 -14.89
N TYR A 149 -13.50 4.42 -14.20
CA TYR A 149 -12.32 5.18 -14.57
C TYR A 149 -11.07 4.33 -14.80
N SER A 150 -11.14 3.01 -14.56
CA SER A 150 -9.97 2.13 -14.55
C SER A 150 -8.83 2.69 -13.69
N PHE A 151 -9.18 3.39 -12.60
CA PHE A 151 -8.24 4.09 -11.73
C PHE A 151 -8.77 4.17 -10.30
N PHE A 152 -7.89 3.92 -9.33
CA PHE A 152 -8.08 4.16 -7.91
C PHE A 152 -6.70 4.33 -7.24
N GLY A 153 -6.67 4.84 -6.01
CA GLY A 153 -5.41 4.93 -5.25
C GLY A 153 -4.96 3.54 -4.79
N PHE A 154 -3.71 3.17 -5.09
CA PHE A 154 -3.14 1.93 -4.55
C PHE A 154 -3.04 2.01 -3.03
N ASN A 155 -3.47 0.97 -2.32
CA ASN A 155 -3.54 0.95 -0.86
C ASN A 155 -2.22 0.57 -0.17
N GLY A 156 -1.16 0.37 -0.97
CA GLY A 156 0.17 0.06 -0.48
C GLY A 156 0.44 -1.43 -0.23
N THR A 157 -0.56 -2.30 -0.28
CA THR A 157 -0.44 -3.74 0.00
C THR A 157 -1.58 -4.53 -0.65
N ALA A 158 -1.47 -5.86 -0.68
CA ALA A 158 -2.40 -6.79 -1.29
C ALA A 158 -2.66 -6.50 -2.79
N GLY A 159 -1.63 -6.02 -3.49
CA GLY A 159 -1.71 -5.70 -4.91
C GLY A 159 -0.54 -6.28 -5.69
N VAL A 160 -0.82 -6.63 -6.95
CA VAL A 160 0.19 -7.10 -7.91
C VAL A 160 0.39 -6.03 -8.97
N TRP A 161 1.63 -5.56 -9.07
CA TRP A 161 2.07 -4.57 -10.03
C TRP A 161 2.84 -5.21 -11.17
N ARG A 162 2.67 -4.65 -12.37
CA ARG A 162 3.58 -4.87 -13.48
C ARG A 162 4.86 -4.07 -13.29
N VAL A 163 6.00 -4.73 -13.34
CA VAL A 163 7.32 -4.09 -13.11
C VAL A 163 7.62 -3.03 -14.17
N SER A 164 7.23 -3.27 -15.43
CA SER A 164 7.40 -2.27 -16.50
C SER A 164 6.58 -1.00 -16.25
N ALA A 165 5.38 -1.10 -15.67
CA ALA A 165 4.57 0.06 -15.30
C ALA A 165 5.22 0.87 -14.16
N ILE A 166 5.81 0.20 -13.17
CA ILE A 166 6.58 0.85 -12.09
C ILE A 166 7.76 1.62 -12.69
N ASN A 167 8.56 0.96 -13.52
CA ASN A 167 9.76 1.53 -14.12
C ASN A 167 9.43 2.72 -15.02
N GLN A 168 8.43 2.57 -15.90
CA GLN A 168 7.97 3.66 -16.76
C GLN A 168 7.44 4.83 -15.93
N SER A 169 6.82 4.59 -14.78
CA SER A 169 6.30 5.64 -13.90
C SER A 169 7.40 6.38 -13.12
N GLY A 170 8.66 5.92 -13.18
CA GLY A 170 9.79 6.51 -12.47
C GLY A 170 10.06 5.89 -11.10
N GLY A 171 9.56 4.68 -10.86
CA GLY A 171 9.83 3.89 -9.67
C GLY A 171 9.15 4.39 -8.39
N TRP A 172 9.60 3.85 -7.26
CA TRP A 172 9.20 4.28 -5.92
C TRP A 172 9.90 5.59 -5.55
N LYS A 173 9.11 6.60 -5.18
CA LYS A 173 9.60 7.92 -4.76
C LYS A 173 9.26 8.13 -3.28
N ASP A 174 10.22 8.65 -2.53
CA ASP A 174 10.11 8.92 -1.09
C ASP A 174 9.65 10.36 -0.77
N ARG A 175 9.13 11.09 -1.77
CA ARG A 175 8.74 12.50 -1.62
C ARG A 175 7.49 12.71 -0.75
N THR A 176 6.71 11.67 -0.48
CA THR A 176 5.46 11.69 0.29
C THR A 176 5.36 10.46 1.19
N THR A 177 4.57 10.54 2.26
CA THR A 177 4.25 9.42 3.16
C THR A 177 3.21 8.45 2.60
N VAL A 178 2.78 8.68 1.35
CA VAL A 178 1.82 7.91 0.56
C VAL A 178 2.46 7.59 -0.80
N GLU A 179 3.59 6.90 -0.76
CA GLU A 179 4.39 6.53 -1.93
C GLU A 179 3.63 5.64 -2.93
N ASP A 180 2.69 4.86 -2.40
CA ASP A 180 1.78 3.96 -3.08
C ASP A 180 0.81 4.73 -3.98
N MET A 181 0.14 5.72 -3.41
CA MET A 181 -0.76 6.59 -4.14
C MET A 181 0.00 7.51 -5.10
N ASP A 182 1.22 7.94 -4.74
CA ASP A 182 2.09 8.72 -5.66
C ASP A 182 2.42 7.92 -6.93
N LEU A 183 2.78 6.64 -6.78
CA LEU A 183 3.04 5.75 -7.89
C LEU A 183 1.76 5.49 -8.71
N ALA A 184 0.64 5.25 -8.04
CA ALA A 184 -0.66 5.07 -8.69
C ALA A 184 -1.03 6.28 -9.57
N VAL A 185 -0.98 7.49 -9.03
CA VAL A 185 -1.28 8.70 -9.81
C VAL A 185 -0.32 8.84 -11.00
N ARG A 186 0.99 8.64 -10.82
CA ARG A 186 1.97 8.73 -11.91
C ARG A 186 1.74 7.68 -13.00
N ALA A 187 1.38 6.45 -12.64
CA ALA A 187 1.07 5.40 -13.60
C ALA A 187 -0.23 5.71 -14.36
N GLY A 188 -1.28 6.16 -13.66
CA GLY A 188 -2.53 6.59 -14.29
C GLY A 188 -2.33 7.76 -15.26
N LEU A 189 -1.48 8.74 -14.90
CA LEU A 189 -1.10 9.86 -15.77
C LEU A 189 -0.32 9.43 -17.04
N LYS A 190 0.21 8.21 -17.07
CA LYS A 190 0.85 7.60 -18.24
C LYS A 190 -0.11 6.68 -19.03
N GLY A 191 -1.39 6.65 -18.66
CA GLY A 191 -2.42 5.87 -19.34
C GLY A 191 -2.49 4.41 -18.93
N TRP A 192 -1.85 4.03 -17.81
CA TRP A 192 -2.01 2.69 -17.25
C TRP A 192 -3.38 2.53 -16.56
N GLU A 193 -3.97 1.35 -16.71
CA GLU A 193 -5.26 0.99 -16.12
C GLU A 193 -5.06 0.17 -14.84
N PHE A 194 -5.95 0.33 -13.86
CA PHE A 194 -5.97 -0.43 -12.62
C PHE A 194 -7.27 -1.22 -12.49
N LEU A 195 -7.14 -2.43 -11.96
CA LEU A 195 -8.24 -3.35 -11.73
C LEU A 195 -8.38 -3.66 -10.24
N TYR A 196 -9.56 -3.45 -9.68
CA TYR A 196 -9.93 -3.89 -8.35
C TYR A 196 -10.71 -5.21 -8.44
N VAL A 197 -10.29 -6.23 -7.69
CA VAL A 197 -10.95 -7.55 -7.66
C VAL A 197 -11.42 -7.85 -6.24
N GLY A 198 -12.70 -7.57 -5.98
CA GLY A 198 -13.31 -7.70 -4.66
C GLY A 198 -13.46 -9.14 -4.15
N ASP A 199 -13.46 -10.12 -5.05
CA ASP A 199 -13.61 -11.55 -4.73
C ASP A 199 -12.34 -12.17 -4.14
N ILE A 200 -11.18 -11.58 -4.44
CA ILE A 200 -9.89 -12.00 -3.89
C ILE A 200 -9.68 -11.25 -2.57
N ARG A 201 -9.53 -12.00 -1.48
CA ARG A 201 -9.38 -11.45 -0.14
C ARG A 201 -8.01 -11.77 0.43
N VAL A 202 -7.41 -10.79 1.11
CA VAL A 202 -6.15 -10.94 1.83
C VAL A 202 -6.39 -10.56 3.28
N LYS A 203 -6.06 -11.48 4.20
CA LYS A 203 -6.30 -11.28 5.62
C LYS A 203 -5.34 -10.23 6.17
N SER A 204 -5.84 -9.34 7.02
CA SER A 204 -5.04 -8.35 7.73
C SER A 204 -5.59 -8.05 9.13
N GLU A 205 -4.77 -7.42 9.96
CA GLU A 205 -5.14 -7.02 11.31
C GLU A 205 -5.45 -5.51 11.38
N LEU A 206 -6.54 -5.15 12.07
CA LEU A 206 -6.85 -3.76 12.39
C LEU A 206 -6.07 -3.30 13.62
N PRO A 207 -5.72 -1.99 13.72
CA PRO A 207 -5.12 -1.45 14.92
C PRO A 207 -6.08 -1.58 16.12
N SER A 208 -5.67 -2.39 17.11
CA SER A 208 -6.46 -2.68 18.30
C SER A 208 -6.49 -1.54 19.32
N THR A 209 -5.57 -0.58 19.23
CA THR A 209 -5.48 0.56 20.15
C THR A 209 -5.87 1.87 19.48
N PHE A 210 -6.57 2.75 20.21
CA PHE A 210 -6.95 4.07 19.69
C PHE A 210 -5.73 4.91 19.29
N LYS A 211 -4.63 4.80 20.04
CA LYS A 211 -3.38 5.47 19.70
C LYS A 211 -2.86 5.02 18.34
N ALA A 212 -2.82 3.72 18.05
CA ALA A 212 -2.39 3.21 16.75
C ALA A 212 -3.35 3.64 15.62
N TYR A 213 -4.66 3.59 15.88
CA TYR A 213 -5.68 4.01 14.92
C TYR A 213 -5.58 5.50 14.56
N ARG A 214 -5.53 6.41 15.55
CA ARG A 214 -5.38 7.87 15.33
C ARG A 214 -4.17 8.19 14.48
N HIS A 215 -3.08 7.52 14.80
CA HIS A 215 -1.81 7.64 14.11
C HIS A 215 -1.87 7.15 12.65
N GLN A 216 -2.56 6.04 12.38
CA GLN A 216 -2.82 5.57 11.02
C GLN A 216 -3.66 6.57 10.22
N GLN A 217 -4.79 7.04 10.78
CA GLN A 217 -5.66 8.01 10.12
C GLN A 217 -4.96 9.32 9.81
N HIS A 218 -4.16 9.84 10.75
CA HIS A 218 -3.37 11.05 10.53
C HIS A 218 -2.43 10.93 9.32
N ARG A 219 -1.74 9.79 9.18
CA ARG A 219 -0.86 9.54 8.03
C ARG A 219 -1.64 9.50 6.71
N TRP A 220 -2.80 8.84 6.69
CA TRP A 220 -3.62 8.74 5.49
C TRP A 220 -4.18 10.10 5.05
N THR A 221 -4.68 10.91 5.98
CA THR A 221 -5.25 12.23 5.65
C THR A 221 -4.18 13.25 5.29
N CYS A 222 -3.15 13.45 6.13
CA CYS A 222 -2.13 14.47 5.86
C CYS A 222 -1.20 14.04 4.70
N GLY A 223 -0.98 12.74 4.51
CA GLY A 223 -0.26 12.19 3.36
C GLY A 223 -0.96 12.47 2.03
N ALA A 224 -2.25 12.15 1.94
CA ALA A 224 -3.06 12.41 0.74
C ALA A 224 -3.10 13.89 0.37
N ALA A 225 -3.30 14.78 1.37
CA ALA A 225 -3.34 16.22 1.14
C ALA A 225 -2.00 16.76 0.60
N ASN A 226 -0.87 16.29 1.14
CA ASN A 226 0.46 16.69 0.68
C ASN A 226 0.74 16.17 -0.75
N LEU A 227 0.33 14.94 -1.05
CA LEU A 227 0.45 14.38 -2.39
C LEU A 227 -0.35 15.20 -3.40
N PHE A 228 -1.62 15.50 -3.09
CA PHE A 228 -2.46 16.29 -3.97
C PHE A 228 -1.83 17.65 -4.28
N ARG A 229 -1.30 18.35 -3.26
CA ARG A 229 -0.61 19.64 -3.46
C ARG A 229 0.62 19.52 -4.39
N LYS A 230 1.41 18.45 -4.27
CA LYS A 230 2.59 18.21 -5.11
C LYS A 230 2.23 17.78 -6.52
N MET A 231 1.17 16.99 -6.67
CA MET A 231 0.72 16.44 -7.95
C MET A 231 -0.21 17.38 -8.71
N ALA A 232 -0.79 18.40 -8.06
CA ALA A 232 -1.76 19.30 -8.68
C ALA A 232 -1.26 19.90 -10.00
N TRP A 233 -0.01 20.37 -10.03
CA TRP A 233 0.59 20.91 -11.26
C TRP A 233 0.82 19.84 -12.33
N GLU A 234 1.31 18.65 -11.94
CA GLU A 234 1.53 17.52 -12.86
C GLU A 234 0.19 17.04 -13.47
N ILE A 235 -0.90 17.06 -12.70
CA ILE A 235 -2.25 16.69 -13.16
C ILE A 235 -2.81 17.74 -14.12
N ILE A 236 -2.68 19.04 -13.80
CA ILE A 236 -3.23 20.14 -14.61
C ILE A 236 -2.50 20.26 -15.96
N THR A 237 -1.18 20.06 -15.97
CA THR A 237 -0.35 20.25 -17.17
C THR A 237 -0.36 19.05 -18.11
N ASN A 238 -0.82 17.89 -17.66
CA ASN A 238 -0.80 16.68 -18.47
C ASN A 238 -2.00 16.66 -19.44
N LYS A 239 -1.69 16.78 -20.74
CA LYS A 239 -2.66 16.71 -21.85
C LYS A 239 -3.30 15.34 -22.01
N HIS A 240 -2.66 14.30 -21.46
CA HIS A 240 -3.20 12.94 -21.39
C HIS A 240 -4.17 12.74 -20.22
N SER A 241 -4.59 13.82 -19.54
CA SER A 241 -5.55 13.79 -18.45
C SER A 241 -6.80 13.01 -18.87
N PHE A 242 -6.79 11.74 -18.50
CA PHE A 242 -7.97 10.91 -18.46
C PHE A 242 -8.94 11.68 -17.58
N MET A 243 -10.04 12.17 -18.17
CA MET A 243 -11.03 12.99 -17.47
C MET A 243 -11.47 12.35 -16.14
N GLY A 244 -11.37 11.02 -16.01
CA GLY A 244 -11.60 10.27 -14.79
C GLY A 244 -10.55 10.39 -13.67
N ALA A 245 -9.24 10.45 -13.96
CA ALA A 245 -8.20 10.43 -12.93
C ALA A 245 -8.05 11.79 -12.22
N GLY A 246 -8.19 12.87 -12.98
CA GLY A 246 -8.27 14.23 -12.46
C GLY A 246 -9.55 14.46 -11.66
N LEU A 247 -10.70 13.99 -12.16
CA LEU A 247 -11.99 14.08 -11.46
C LEU A 247 -12.02 13.19 -10.21
N TYR A 248 -11.46 11.98 -10.25
CA TYR A 248 -11.37 11.10 -9.08
C TYR A 248 -10.42 11.67 -8.02
N SER A 249 -9.27 12.23 -8.40
CA SER A 249 -8.39 12.92 -7.46
C SER A 249 -9.05 14.15 -6.84
N HIS A 250 -9.85 14.88 -7.63
CA HIS A 250 -10.66 16.00 -7.16
C HIS A 250 -11.82 15.55 -6.26
N CYS A 251 -12.53 14.48 -6.61
CA CYS A 251 -13.61 13.89 -5.81
C CYS A 251 -13.09 13.32 -4.51
N ASN A 252 -11.94 12.64 -4.51
CA ASN A 252 -11.29 12.15 -3.30
C ASN A 252 -10.80 13.32 -2.42
N TYR A 253 -10.26 14.38 -3.03
CA TYR A 253 -9.95 15.64 -2.32
C TYR A 253 -11.22 16.27 -1.71
N MET A 254 -12.33 16.31 -2.45
CA MET A 254 -13.61 16.85 -1.96
C MET A 254 -14.24 15.96 -0.89
N TYR A 255 -14.07 14.63 -0.97
CA TYR A 255 -14.52 13.65 0.01
C TYR A 255 -13.72 13.74 1.32
N GLU A 256 -12.39 13.81 1.23
CA GLU A 256 -11.52 14.07 2.39
C GLU A 256 -11.76 15.48 2.98
N ARG A 257 -12.17 16.45 2.16
CA ARG A 257 -12.63 17.77 2.62
C ARG A 257 -14.02 17.71 3.28
N HIS A 258 -14.93 16.85 2.82
CA HIS A 258 -16.25 16.64 3.43
C HIS A 258 -16.21 15.79 4.70
N LYS A 259 -15.23 14.89 4.88
CA LYS A 259 -14.94 14.29 6.19
C LYS A 259 -14.65 15.35 7.26
N LYS A 260 -14.13 16.53 6.88
CA LYS A 260 -14.00 17.68 7.81
C LYS A 260 -15.33 18.32 8.19
N SER A 261 -16.38 18.22 7.37
CA SER A 261 -17.66 18.90 7.61
C SER A 261 -18.68 18.09 8.43
N TRP A 262 -18.47 16.78 8.56
CA TRP A 262 -19.35 15.88 9.34
C TRP A 262 -18.88 15.64 10.79
N VAL A 263 -17.78 16.26 11.20
CA VAL A 263 -17.33 16.28 12.59
C VAL A 263 -17.90 17.55 13.22
N SER A 264 -18.88 17.41 14.11
CA SER A 264 -19.48 18.54 14.83
C SER A 264 -18.41 19.26 15.69
N PRO A 265 -18.63 20.52 16.09
CA PRO A 265 -17.59 21.40 16.63
C PRO A 265 -17.05 21.04 18.02
N SER A 266 -17.51 19.94 18.63
CA SER A 266 -17.09 19.50 19.95
C SER A 266 -16.45 18.12 19.85
N ASP A 267 -15.15 18.06 20.17
CA ASP A 267 -14.42 16.91 20.75
C ASP A 267 -13.08 16.68 20.05
N ALA A 268 -12.01 17.21 20.68
CA ALA A 268 -10.60 16.78 20.74
C ALA A 268 -9.83 16.27 19.48
N LEU A 269 -10.46 16.15 18.32
CA LEU A 269 -9.90 15.71 17.03
C LEU A 269 -9.38 16.90 16.21
N LEU A 270 -9.92 18.10 16.46
CA LEU A 270 -9.58 19.34 15.72
C LEU A 270 -8.14 19.82 15.94
N ASP A 271 -7.53 19.56 17.10
CA ASP A 271 -6.16 20.02 17.35
C ASP A 271 -5.13 19.24 16.53
N SER A 272 -5.38 17.97 16.23
CA SER A 272 -4.47 17.16 15.40
C SER A 272 -4.47 17.51 13.90
N VAL A 273 -5.54 18.18 13.43
CA VAL A 273 -5.72 18.54 12.01
C VAL A 273 -5.40 20.01 11.76
N ARG A 274 -5.59 20.89 12.76
CA ARG A 274 -5.11 22.29 12.69
C ARG A 274 -3.58 22.38 12.66
N GLU A 275 -2.87 21.49 13.37
CA GLU A 275 -1.40 21.42 13.31
C GLU A 275 -0.86 21.13 11.90
N CYS A 276 -1.56 20.33 11.08
CA CYS A 276 -1.12 20.04 9.69
C CYS A 276 -1.10 21.27 8.77
N TYR A 277 -1.75 22.39 9.12
CA TYR A 277 -1.81 23.59 8.27
C TYR A 277 -1.08 24.82 8.84
N VAL A 278 -0.87 24.92 10.16
CA VAL A 278 -0.39 26.16 10.80
C VAL A 278 1.10 26.12 11.18
N HIS A 279 1.70 24.93 11.35
CA HIS A 279 3.12 24.81 11.73
C HIS A 279 3.90 23.82 10.86
N ALA A 280 4.29 24.27 9.67
CA ALA A 280 5.36 23.64 8.91
C ALA A 280 6.36 24.71 8.43
N PRO A 281 7.36 25.02 9.27
CA PRO A 281 8.71 24.94 8.75
C PRO A 281 9.60 23.95 9.52
N HIS A 282 9.34 23.65 10.79
CA HIS A 282 10.22 22.79 11.58
C HIS A 282 9.48 22.13 12.75
N ALA A 283 9.02 20.88 12.58
CA ALA A 283 8.76 19.96 13.69
C ALA A 283 8.52 18.55 13.15
N CYS A 284 9.61 17.87 12.81
CA CYS A 284 9.65 16.44 12.63
C CYS A 284 9.60 15.82 14.04
N CYS A 285 8.43 15.34 14.48
CA CYS A 285 8.36 14.53 15.70
C CYS A 285 7.36 13.41 15.48
N CYS A 286 7.89 12.26 15.06
CA CYS A 286 7.10 11.15 14.57
C CYS A 286 7.92 9.88 14.87
N ASN A 287 7.80 9.40 16.11
CA ASN A 287 8.30 8.10 16.56
C ASN A 287 7.47 7.00 15.89
N TRP A 288 8.08 6.19 15.02
CA TRP A 288 7.36 5.13 14.31
C TRP A 288 8.16 3.84 14.14
N PHE A 289 7.57 2.77 14.68
CA PHE A 289 7.92 1.38 14.41
C PHE A 289 7.29 0.95 13.07
N THR A 290 8.10 0.25 12.27
CA THR A 290 7.72 -0.63 11.16
C THR A 290 7.36 -2.01 11.70
#